data_AF-A0A351GFU0-F1
#
_entry.id   AF-A0A351GFU0-F1
#
_cell.length_a   1.000
_cell.length_b   1.000
_cell.length_c   1.000
_cell.angle_alpha   90.00
_cell.angle_beta   90.00
_cell.angle_gamma   90.00
#
_symmetry.space_group_name_H-M   'P 1'
#
loop_
_entity.id
_entity.type
_entity.pdbx_description
1 polymer ?
#
loop_
_entity_poly.entity_id
_entity_poly.type
_entity_poly.pdbx_seq_one_letter_code
_entity_poly.pdbx_strand_id
1 'polypeptide(L)'
;MDNLDYFEVHSTRSTLKYKPILGAVYGKWTVISDKRYRGKSNRFTYWKVKCECGREAFRTAHHLANLKHTQCKSCAKTRNGIDTYILSYYNKTVRRAETINKPCTVTAKELEQLYFLQQKCCALSGVPIEFRPNFQKNEQTASLDRIDSTKGYTEDNVQWVHKDVNFMKNKLTETRFVELCKLISSKCG
;
A
#
# COMPACT_ATOMS: atom_id res chain seq x y z
N MET A 1 -13.66 -0.90 15.87
CA MET A 1 -13.16 0.49 15.77
C MET A 1 -13.96 1.20 14.71
N ASP A 2 -14.99 1.92 15.13
CA ASP A 2 -15.81 2.72 14.23
C ASP A 2 -14.95 3.80 13.55
N ASN A 3 -15.02 3.82 12.23
CA ASN A 3 -14.32 4.79 11.42
C ASN A 3 -15.03 6.13 11.65
N LEU A 4 -14.50 6.99 12.54
CA LEU A 4 -15.08 8.28 13.00
C LEU A 4 -15.50 9.27 11.89
N ASP A 5 -15.23 8.93 10.62
CA ASP A 5 -15.63 9.70 9.45
C ASP A 5 -17.02 9.35 8.92
N TYR A 6 -17.61 8.20 9.30
CA TYR A 6 -18.87 7.71 8.77
C TYR A 6 -19.81 7.20 9.86
N PHE A 7 -21.08 7.61 9.81
CA PHE A 7 -22.13 7.19 10.74
C PHE A 7 -23.29 6.53 10.00
N GLU A 8 -23.81 5.43 10.57
CA GLU A 8 -24.97 4.71 10.05
C GLU A 8 -26.24 5.57 10.18
N VAL A 9 -27.16 5.46 9.22
CA VAL A 9 -28.40 6.23 9.21
C VAL A 9 -29.61 5.32 8.98
N HIS A 10 -30.59 5.43 9.88
CA HIS A 10 -31.81 4.61 9.89
C HIS A 10 -33.02 5.25 9.16
N SER A 11 -32.80 6.28 8.35
CA SER A 11 -33.89 6.99 7.66
C SER A 11 -34.52 6.18 6.52
N THR A 12 -35.84 6.02 6.60
CA THR A 12 -36.72 5.37 5.61
C THR A 12 -37.11 6.28 4.44
N ARG A 13 -36.88 7.60 4.54
CA ARG A 13 -37.34 8.58 3.54
C ARG A 13 -36.17 9.10 2.69
N SER A 14 -35.80 8.34 1.65
CA SER A 14 -35.26 8.92 0.42
C SER A 14 -35.36 7.94 -0.75
N THR A 15 -35.94 8.41 -1.86
CA THR A 15 -35.93 7.73 -3.16
C THR A 15 -34.55 7.94 -3.80
N LEU A 16 -33.58 7.13 -3.39
CA LEU A 16 -32.26 7.13 -4.02
C LEU A 16 -32.39 6.61 -5.45
N LYS A 17 -31.89 7.38 -6.44
CA LYS A 17 -31.81 6.95 -7.84
C LYS A 17 -31.07 5.62 -8.01
N TYR A 18 -30.06 5.38 -7.18
CA TYR A 18 -29.27 4.15 -7.17
C TYR A 18 -29.24 3.58 -5.75
N LYS A 19 -29.63 2.31 -5.60
CA LYS A 19 -29.57 1.56 -4.35
C LYS A 19 -28.80 0.25 -4.58
N PRO A 20 -27.49 0.21 -4.27
CA PRO A 20 -26.69 -1.01 -4.32
C PRO A 20 -27.29 -2.12 -3.44
N ILE A 21 -27.26 -3.34 -3.94
CA ILE A 21 -27.79 -4.54 -3.26
C ILE A 21 -26.62 -5.25 -2.56
N LEU A 22 -26.86 -5.84 -1.40
CA LEU A 22 -25.86 -6.67 -0.71
C LEU A 22 -25.36 -7.79 -1.63
N GLY A 23 -24.04 -7.98 -1.69
CA GLY A 23 -23.40 -8.96 -2.57
C GLY A 23 -23.22 -8.50 -4.03
N ALA A 24 -23.84 -7.39 -4.45
CA ALA A 24 -23.67 -6.89 -5.82
C ALA A 24 -22.22 -6.44 -6.08
N VAL A 25 -21.75 -6.70 -7.30
CA VAL A 25 -20.39 -6.41 -7.75
C VAL A 25 -20.37 -5.23 -8.73
N TYR A 26 -19.50 -4.26 -8.47
CA TYR A 26 -19.27 -3.08 -9.31
C TYR A 26 -17.77 -2.93 -9.59
N GLY A 27 -17.33 -3.38 -10.77
CA GLY A 27 -15.91 -3.58 -11.03
C GLY A 27 -15.35 -4.65 -10.08
N LYS A 28 -14.38 -4.28 -9.24
CA LYS A 28 -13.75 -5.13 -8.21
C LYS A 28 -14.34 -4.92 -6.81
N TRP A 29 -15.37 -4.09 -6.68
CA TRP A 29 -16.04 -3.83 -5.40
C TRP A 29 -17.24 -4.75 -5.22
N THR A 30 -17.32 -5.44 -4.09
CA THR A 30 -18.51 -6.16 -3.63
C THR A 30 -19.17 -5.37 -2.51
N VAL A 31 -20.48 -5.18 -2.56
CA VAL A 31 -21.24 -4.57 -1.46
C VAL A 31 -21.32 -5.55 -0.28
N ILE A 32 -20.86 -5.14 0.90
CA ILE A 32 -20.78 -6.00 2.09
C ILE A 32 -21.71 -5.54 3.23
N SER A 33 -22.48 -4.47 3.02
CA SER A 33 -23.51 -4.01 3.95
C SER A 33 -24.64 -3.35 3.17
N ASP A 34 -25.88 -3.67 3.53
CA ASP A 34 -27.11 -3.02 3.05
C ASP A 34 -27.44 -1.72 3.80
N LYS A 35 -26.72 -1.47 4.90
CA LYS A 35 -26.82 -0.26 5.72
C LYS A 35 -26.32 0.97 4.97
N ARG A 36 -26.95 2.11 5.27
CA ARG A 36 -26.61 3.42 4.71
C ARG A 36 -25.70 4.16 5.67
N TYR A 37 -24.64 4.75 5.14
CA TYR A 37 -23.69 5.56 5.89
C TYR A 37 -23.67 6.99 5.35
N ARG A 38 -23.42 7.96 6.23
CA ARG A 38 -23.16 9.36 5.86
C ARG A 38 -21.75 9.73 6.31
N GLY A 39 -21.06 10.51 5.47
CA GLY A 39 -19.79 11.11 5.85
C GLY A 39 -19.98 12.46 6.56
N LYS A 40 -18.88 13.07 7.02
CA LYS A 40 -18.86 14.39 7.70
C LYS A 40 -19.71 15.50 7.05
N SER A 41 -19.71 15.60 5.72
CA SER A 41 -20.47 16.65 5.01
C SER A 41 -21.98 16.37 4.95
N ASN A 42 -22.41 15.17 5.31
CA ASN A 42 -23.78 14.65 5.22
C ASN A 42 -24.42 14.72 3.81
N ARG A 43 -23.69 15.15 2.76
CA ARG A 43 -24.24 15.36 1.41
C ARG A 43 -24.57 14.07 0.67
N PHE A 44 -23.74 13.05 0.85
CA PHE A 44 -23.85 11.80 0.10
C PHE A 44 -24.15 10.62 1.02
N THR A 45 -24.89 9.66 0.49
CA THR A 45 -25.06 8.33 1.10
C THR A 45 -23.95 7.42 0.60
N TYR A 46 -23.40 6.62 1.50
CA TYR A 46 -22.32 5.69 1.29
C TYR A 46 -22.76 4.26 1.64
N TRP A 47 -22.17 3.30 0.97
CA TRP A 47 -22.30 1.87 1.19
C TRP A 47 -20.95 1.29 1.53
N LYS A 48 -20.93 0.33 2.45
CA LYS A 48 -19.74 -0.42 2.80
C LYS A 48 -19.47 -1.45 1.70
N VAL A 49 -18.27 -1.43 1.14
CA VAL A 49 -17.83 -2.31 0.05
C VAL A 49 -16.48 -2.94 0.38
N LYS A 50 -16.19 -4.10 -0.21
CA LYS A 50 -14.92 -4.82 -0.13
C LYS A 50 -14.34 -5.03 -1.53
N CYS A 51 -13.09 -4.64 -1.73
CA CYS A 51 -12.37 -4.89 -2.99
C CYS A 51 -11.96 -6.36 -3.07
N GLU A 52 -11.71 -6.89 -4.27
CA GLU A 52 -11.16 -8.25 -4.48
C GLU A 52 -9.90 -8.54 -3.63
N CYS A 53 -9.06 -7.53 -3.38
CA CYS A 53 -7.85 -7.67 -2.54
C CYS A 53 -8.16 -7.72 -1.03
N GLY A 54 -9.43 -7.73 -0.65
CA GLY A 54 -9.90 -7.75 0.73
C GLY A 54 -10.09 -6.39 1.39
N ARG A 55 -9.69 -5.28 0.75
CA ARG A 55 -9.81 -3.94 1.36
C ARG A 55 -11.26 -3.49 1.47
N GLU A 56 -11.68 -3.10 2.66
CA GLU A 56 -12.96 -2.43 2.89
C GLU A 56 -12.89 -0.92 2.65
N ALA A 57 -13.98 -0.35 2.14
CA ALA A 57 -14.12 1.09 1.91
C ALA A 57 -15.60 1.52 1.92
N PHE A 58 -15.82 2.83 1.94
CA PHE A 58 -17.15 3.43 1.75
C PHE A 58 -17.23 4.08 0.36
N ARG A 59 -18.29 3.78 -0.40
CA ARG A 59 -18.52 4.33 -1.74
C ARG A 59 -19.95 4.83 -1.90
N THR A 60 -20.12 5.91 -2.65
CA THR A 60 -21.46 6.43 -2.95
C THR A 60 -22.12 5.56 -4.01
N ALA A 61 -23.44 5.39 -3.93
CA ALA A 61 -24.20 4.61 -4.92
C ALA A 61 -24.00 5.13 -6.35
N HIS A 62 -23.95 6.46 -6.53
CA HIS A 62 -23.68 7.07 -7.83
C HIS A 62 -22.33 6.64 -8.43
N HIS A 63 -21.26 6.57 -7.61
CA HIS A 63 -19.95 6.15 -8.10
C HIS A 63 -19.88 4.65 -8.42
N LEU A 64 -20.60 3.83 -7.67
CA LEU A 64 -20.72 2.39 -7.94
C LEU A 64 -21.48 2.15 -9.24
N ALA A 65 -22.65 2.77 -9.39
CA ALA A 65 -23.51 2.60 -10.57
C ALA A 65 -22.84 3.07 -11.88
N ASN A 66 -22.11 4.19 -11.83
CA ASN A 66 -21.43 4.75 -13.01
C ASN A 66 -20.00 4.25 -13.20
N LEU A 67 -19.55 3.25 -12.42
CA LEU A 67 -18.21 2.67 -12.51
C LEU A 67 -17.06 3.70 -12.45
N LYS A 68 -17.25 4.84 -11.78
CA LYS A 68 -16.25 5.91 -11.71
C LYS A 68 -14.98 5.47 -10.97
N HIS A 69 -15.13 4.58 -10.00
CA HIS A 69 -14.04 4.00 -9.23
C HIS A 69 -14.24 2.49 -9.12
N THR A 70 -13.78 1.75 -10.12
CA THR A 70 -13.98 0.30 -10.24
C THR A 70 -13.17 -0.52 -9.25
N GLN A 71 -12.19 0.05 -8.56
CA GLN A 71 -11.31 -0.71 -7.67
C GLN A 71 -10.69 0.17 -6.58
N CYS A 72 -10.06 -0.46 -5.59
CA CYS A 72 -9.31 0.26 -4.57
C CYS A 72 -8.01 0.81 -5.15
N LYS A 73 -7.42 1.83 -4.51
CA LYS A 73 -6.17 2.43 -4.97
C LYS A 73 -5.03 1.41 -5.10
N SER A 74 -4.95 0.40 -4.24
CA SER A 74 -3.91 -0.66 -4.34
C SER A 74 -4.15 -1.72 -5.40
N CYS A 75 -5.34 -1.77 -5.98
CA CYS A 75 -5.57 -2.54 -7.18
C CYS A 75 -5.47 -1.66 -8.43
N ALA A 76 -5.35 -0.33 -8.26
CA ALA A 76 -5.24 0.60 -9.34
C ALA A 76 -3.80 0.69 -9.83
N LYS A 77 -3.64 0.55 -11.14
CA LYS A 77 -2.40 0.77 -11.87
C LYS A 77 -2.47 2.11 -12.59
N THR A 78 -1.31 2.69 -12.89
CA THR A 78 -1.22 3.86 -13.77
C THR A 78 -1.60 3.49 -15.21
N ARG A 79 -1.71 4.50 -16.09
CA ARG A 79 -1.92 4.28 -17.53
C ARG A 79 -0.86 3.36 -18.14
N ASN A 80 0.35 3.38 -17.60
CA ASN A 80 1.48 2.55 -18.05
C ASN A 80 1.54 1.18 -17.34
N GLY A 81 0.49 0.81 -16.60
CA GLY A 81 0.39 -0.50 -15.96
C GLY A 81 1.27 -0.72 -14.72
N ILE A 82 1.77 0.36 -14.10
CA ILE A 82 2.61 0.31 -12.88
C ILE A 82 1.73 0.46 -11.64
N ASP A 83 2.00 -0.32 -10.59
CA ASP A 83 1.37 -0.15 -9.27
C ASP A 83 1.56 1.27 -8.72
N THR A 84 0.47 1.87 -8.27
CA THR A 84 0.47 3.28 -7.82
C THR A 84 1.25 3.51 -6.53
N TYR A 85 1.39 2.51 -5.66
CA TYR A 85 2.20 2.61 -4.43
C TYR A 85 3.67 2.51 -4.75
N ILE A 86 4.05 1.58 -5.61
CA ILE A 86 5.44 1.44 -6.06
C ILE A 86 5.88 2.71 -6.78
N LEU A 87 5.05 3.27 -7.66
CA LEU A 87 5.36 4.56 -8.29
C LEU A 87 5.49 5.70 -7.27
N SER A 88 4.60 5.76 -6.27
CA SER A 88 4.70 6.75 -5.20
C SER A 88 5.98 6.60 -4.38
N TYR A 89 6.40 5.36 -4.12
CA TYR A 89 7.62 5.04 -3.40
C TYR A 89 8.86 5.42 -4.22
N TYR A 90 8.89 5.03 -5.50
CA TYR A 90 9.91 5.41 -6.46
C TYR A 90 10.13 6.93 -6.50
N ASN A 91 9.05 7.71 -6.60
CA ASN A 91 9.16 9.18 -6.61
C ASN A 91 9.78 9.73 -5.30
N LYS A 92 9.58 9.07 -4.16
CA LYS A 92 10.26 9.43 -2.89
C LYS A 92 11.73 9.02 -2.92
N THR A 93 12.03 7.85 -3.49
CA THR A 93 13.40 7.36 -3.66
C THR A 93 14.24 8.30 -4.51
N VAL A 94 13.73 8.77 -5.65
CA VAL A 94 14.42 9.73 -6.53
C VAL A 94 14.81 11.00 -5.77
N ARG A 95 13.84 11.62 -5.07
CA ARG A 95 14.10 12.82 -4.24
C ARG A 95 15.13 12.55 -3.13
N ARG A 96 15.07 11.37 -2.52
CA ARG A 96 16.04 10.96 -1.51
C ARG A 96 17.44 10.82 -2.10
N ALA A 97 17.56 10.20 -3.27
CA ALA A 97 18.82 10.02 -3.99
C ALA A 97 19.49 11.37 -4.30
N GLU A 98 18.71 12.34 -4.78
CA GLU A 98 19.14 13.72 -4.99
C GLU A 98 19.65 14.36 -3.68
N THR A 99 18.88 14.22 -2.59
CA THR A 99 19.24 14.80 -1.28
C THR A 99 20.55 14.25 -0.73
N ILE A 100 20.86 12.97 -0.98
CA ILE A 100 22.09 12.32 -0.50
C ILE A 100 23.20 12.30 -1.56
N ASN A 101 23.01 12.99 -2.68
CA ASN A 101 23.93 13.05 -3.83
C ASN A 101 24.37 11.66 -4.32
N LYS A 102 23.39 10.78 -4.64
CA LYS A 102 23.65 9.45 -5.19
C LYS A 102 22.84 9.20 -6.46
N PRO A 103 23.38 8.44 -7.43
CA PRO A 103 22.66 8.13 -8.65
C PRO A 103 21.41 7.30 -8.37
N CYS A 104 20.36 7.51 -9.17
CA CYS A 104 19.15 6.71 -9.18
C CYS A 104 18.84 6.35 -10.63
N THR A 105 19.28 5.18 -11.08
CA THR A 105 19.06 4.69 -12.45
C THR A 105 17.97 3.63 -12.54
N VAL A 106 17.63 2.99 -11.40
CA VAL A 106 16.54 2.01 -11.35
C VAL A 106 15.20 2.67 -11.73
N THR A 107 14.34 1.97 -12.45
CA THR A 107 13.03 2.46 -12.85
C THR A 107 11.92 1.97 -11.92
N ALA A 108 10.78 2.68 -11.88
CA ALA A 108 9.60 2.22 -11.14
C ALA A 108 9.10 0.83 -11.60
N LYS A 109 9.36 0.47 -12.86
CA LYS A 109 8.95 -0.82 -13.43
C LYS A 109 9.86 -1.96 -12.96
N GLU A 110 11.17 -1.74 -12.95
CA GLU A 110 12.15 -2.67 -12.36
C GLU A 110 11.85 -2.89 -10.87
N LEU A 111 11.55 -1.83 -10.13
CA LEU A 111 11.16 -1.95 -8.72
C LEU A 111 9.90 -2.79 -8.51
N GLU A 112 8.91 -2.67 -9.42
CA GLU A 112 7.71 -3.51 -9.41
C GLU A 112 8.05 -4.98 -9.71
N GLN A 113 8.89 -5.24 -10.72
CA GLN A 113 9.32 -6.59 -11.06
C GLN A 113 10.09 -7.24 -9.91
N LEU A 114 11.03 -6.51 -9.31
CA LEU A 114 11.82 -6.95 -8.16
C LEU A 114 10.93 -7.34 -6.98
N TYR A 115 9.88 -6.56 -6.70
CA TYR A 115 8.92 -6.87 -5.64
C TYR A 115 8.23 -8.22 -5.83
N PHE A 116 7.86 -8.55 -7.08
CA PHE A 116 7.27 -9.84 -7.42
C PHE A 116 8.30 -10.97 -7.47
N LEU A 117 9.51 -10.72 -7.98
CA LEU A 117 10.62 -11.68 -7.98
C LEU A 117 11.00 -12.11 -6.56
N GLN A 118 10.99 -11.18 -5.61
CA GLN A 118 11.18 -11.44 -4.19
C GLN A 118 9.95 -12.09 -3.51
N GLN A 119 8.91 -12.44 -4.27
CA GLN A 119 7.68 -13.06 -3.78
C GLN A 119 7.01 -12.23 -2.66
N LYS A 120 7.17 -10.90 -2.69
CA LYS A 120 6.67 -9.99 -1.64
C LYS A 120 7.23 -10.31 -0.25
N CYS A 121 8.48 -10.78 -0.19
CA CYS A 121 9.20 -11.04 1.04
C CYS A 121 10.42 -10.13 1.18
N CYS A 122 10.78 -9.83 2.43
CA CYS A 122 12.00 -9.13 2.79
C CYS A 122 13.21 -9.94 2.30
N ALA A 123 14.08 -9.33 1.49
CA ALA A 123 15.27 -10.01 0.96
C ALA A 123 16.24 -10.49 2.06
N LEU A 124 16.30 -9.81 3.21
CA LEU A 124 17.22 -10.15 4.30
C LEU A 124 16.65 -11.14 5.32
N SER A 125 15.35 -11.08 5.60
CA SER A 125 14.74 -11.86 6.69
C SER A 125 13.66 -12.84 6.25
N GLY A 126 13.25 -12.81 4.98
CA GLY A 126 12.19 -13.67 4.45
C GLY A 126 10.77 -13.32 4.92
N VAL A 127 10.60 -12.39 5.86
CA VAL A 127 9.27 -12.02 6.37
C VAL A 127 8.43 -11.32 5.27
N PRO A 128 7.10 -11.53 5.24
CA PRO A 128 6.24 -10.87 4.26
C PRO A 128 6.31 -9.34 4.34
N ILE A 129 6.25 -8.70 3.18
CA ILE A 129 6.23 -7.23 3.04
C ILE A 129 5.07 -6.80 2.14
N GLU A 130 4.48 -5.65 2.44
CA GLU A 130 3.28 -5.19 1.78
C GLU A 130 3.25 -3.66 1.61
N PHE A 131 2.71 -3.21 0.48
CA PHE A 131 2.30 -1.82 0.26
C PHE A 131 0.85 -1.64 0.74
N ARG A 132 0.67 -1.03 1.92
CA ARG A 132 -0.65 -0.74 2.49
C ARG A 132 -0.97 0.75 2.40
N PRO A 133 -2.15 1.15 1.91
CA PRO A 133 -2.68 2.48 2.08
C PRO A 133 -3.45 2.55 3.38
N ASN A 134 -2.79 2.99 4.41
CA ASN A 134 -3.54 3.62 5.46
C ASN A 134 -2.87 4.92 5.88
N PHE A 135 -3.69 5.97 5.87
CA PHE A 135 -3.39 7.25 6.52
C PHE A 135 -3.33 7.10 8.04
N GLN A 136 -3.78 5.95 8.57
CA GLN A 136 -3.46 5.46 9.91
C GLN A 136 -2.03 4.91 9.87
N LYS A 137 -1.11 5.82 10.22
CA LYS A 137 0.34 5.71 10.13
C LYS A 137 0.82 4.36 10.69
N ASN A 138 1.40 3.49 9.83
CA ASN A 138 2.38 2.43 10.15
C ASN A 138 2.10 1.02 9.59
N GLU A 139 1.04 0.77 8.82
CA GLU A 139 0.78 -0.59 8.30
C GLU A 139 1.60 -1.00 7.07
N GLN A 140 2.23 -0.04 6.37
CA GLN A 140 3.13 -0.40 5.26
C GLN A 140 4.41 -1.01 5.82
N THR A 141 4.80 -2.18 5.32
CA THR A 141 6.00 -2.90 5.74
C THR A 141 7.08 -2.93 4.66
N ALA A 142 6.71 -2.85 3.38
CA ALA A 142 7.67 -2.78 2.28
C ALA A 142 8.47 -1.47 2.32
N SER A 143 9.79 -1.60 2.35
CA SER A 143 10.74 -0.50 2.28
C SER A 143 11.85 -0.80 1.28
N LEU A 144 12.21 0.19 0.46
CA LEU A 144 13.33 0.05 -0.47
C LEU A 144 14.64 0.28 0.30
N ASP A 145 15.59 -0.63 0.15
CA ASP A 145 16.92 -0.57 0.73
C ASP A 145 17.99 -0.66 -0.37
N ARG A 146 19.18 -0.13 -0.06
CA ARG A 146 20.38 -0.26 -0.89
C ARG A 146 21.27 -1.34 -0.30
N ILE A 147 21.56 -2.41 -1.02
CA ILE A 147 22.41 -3.53 -0.56
C ILE A 147 23.74 -2.97 -0.01
N ASP A 148 24.42 -2.18 -0.84
CA ASP A 148 25.55 -1.35 -0.45
C ASP A 148 25.11 0.11 -0.23
N SER A 149 25.09 0.53 1.04
CA SER A 149 24.75 1.89 1.47
C SER A 149 25.71 2.97 0.92
N THR A 150 26.90 2.59 0.44
CA THR A 150 27.87 3.49 -0.20
C THR A 150 27.53 3.81 -1.65
N LYS A 151 26.71 2.98 -2.31
CA LYS A 151 26.26 3.15 -3.70
C LYS A 151 24.86 3.77 -3.80
N GLY A 152 24.45 4.10 -5.02
CA GLY A 152 23.14 4.68 -5.35
C GLY A 152 22.01 3.65 -5.50
N TYR A 153 20.89 4.07 -6.09
CA TYR A 153 19.76 3.20 -6.42
C TYR A 153 19.90 2.72 -7.87
N THR A 154 20.57 1.60 -8.05
CA THR A 154 20.77 0.91 -9.33
C THR A 154 20.11 -0.45 -9.28
N GLU A 155 19.78 -1.04 -10.42
CA GLU A 155 19.07 -2.34 -10.49
C GLU A 155 19.78 -3.45 -9.69
N ASP A 156 21.11 -3.46 -9.69
CA ASP A 156 21.97 -4.41 -8.99
C ASP A 156 22.22 -4.08 -7.51
N ASN A 157 21.80 -2.91 -7.02
CA ASN A 157 22.09 -2.44 -5.67
C ASN A 157 20.83 -2.14 -4.84
N VAL A 158 19.64 -2.51 -5.30
CA VAL A 158 18.39 -2.29 -4.55
C VAL A 158 17.69 -3.59 -4.20
N GLN A 159 16.99 -3.58 -3.08
CA GLN A 159 16.19 -4.71 -2.61
C GLN A 159 14.97 -4.21 -1.83
N TRP A 160 13.88 -4.95 -1.87
CA TRP A 160 12.76 -4.73 -0.97
C TRP A 160 13.00 -5.45 0.36
N VAL A 161 12.88 -4.73 1.46
CA VAL A 161 13.05 -5.28 2.81
C VAL A 161 11.89 -4.84 3.71
N HIS A 162 11.76 -5.49 4.86
CA HIS A 162 10.86 -5.03 5.90
C HIS A 162 11.37 -3.69 6.45
N LYS A 163 10.49 -2.71 6.68
CA LYS A 163 10.84 -1.37 7.18
C LYS A 163 11.68 -1.40 8.46
N ASP A 164 11.40 -2.35 9.37
CA ASP A 164 12.11 -2.45 10.64
C ASP A 164 13.52 -3.01 10.41
N VAL A 165 13.67 -3.93 9.46
CA VAL A 165 14.98 -4.44 9.02
C VAL A 165 15.79 -3.33 8.37
N ASN A 166 15.18 -2.53 7.49
CA ASN A 166 15.83 -1.36 6.89
C ASN A 166 16.24 -0.33 7.94
N PHE A 167 15.37 -0.09 8.93
CA PHE A 167 15.64 0.83 10.03
C PHE A 167 16.81 0.35 10.89
N MET A 168 16.89 -0.95 11.19
CA MET A 168 18.02 -1.54 11.91
C MET A 168 19.32 -1.47 11.09
N LYS A 169 19.28 -1.80 9.80
CA LYS A 169 20.46 -1.74 8.91
C LYS A 169 20.96 -0.31 8.74
N ASN A 170 20.06 0.65 8.55
CA ASN A 170 20.33 2.08 8.45
C ASN A 170 21.44 2.40 7.41
N LYS A 171 22.61 2.90 7.84
CA LYS A 171 23.75 3.23 6.99
C LYS A 171 24.77 2.09 6.87
N LEU A 172 24.58 0.99 7.60
CA LEU A 172 25.50 -0.14 7.55
C LEU A 172 25.47 -0.77 6.16
N THR A 173 26.59 -1.40 5.78
CA THR A 173 26.58 -2.38 4.69
C THR A 173 25.82 -3.61 5.16
N GLU A 174 25.25 -4.35 4.23
CA GLU A 174 24.55 -5.59 4.54
C GLU A 174 25.46 -6.59 5.29
N THR A 175 26.71 -6.77 4.83
CA THR A 175 27.69 -7.65 5.49
C THR A 175 27.87 -7.30 6.95
N ARG A 176 28.07 -6.01 7.27
CA ARG A 176 28.26 -5.56 8.65
C ARG A 176 26.99 -5.71 9.48
N PHE A 177 25.83 -5.43 8.90
CA PHE A 177 24.55 -5.60 9.57
C PHE A 177 24.32 -7.08 9.94
N VAL A 178 24.52 -8.00 9.00
CA VAL A 178 24.37 -9.45 9.23
C VAL A 178 25.36 -9.98 10.27
N GLU A 179 26.62 -9.51 10.23
CA GLU A 179 27.63 -9.86 11.22
C GLU A 179 27.19 -9.45 12.64
N LEU A 180 26.72 -8.21 12.81
CA LEU A 180 26.21 -7.72 14.09
C LEU A 180 25.00 -8.54 14.58
N CYS A 181 24.06 -8.87 13.68
CA CYS A 181 22.92 -9.72 14.02
C CYS A 181 23.37 -11.09 14.57
N LYS A 182 24.36 -11.73 13.93
CA LYS A 182 24.90 -13.03 14.38
C LYS A 182 25.59 -12.93 15.74
N LEU A 183 26.41 -11.89 15.95
CA LEU A 183 27.09 -11.66 17.22
C LEU A 183 26.08 -11.47 18.36
N ILE A 184 25.04 -10.66 18.14
CA ILE A 184 23.97 -10.43 19.12
C ILE A 184 23.18 -11.71 19.36
N SER A 185 22.73 -12.41 18.29
CA SER A 185 21.92 -13.61 18.44
C SER A 185 22.65 -14.72 19.18
N SER A 186 23.97 -14.86 18.99
CA SER A 186 24.79 -15.83 19.74
C SER A 186 24.90 -15.57 21.24
N LYS A 187 24.48 -14.40 21.73
CA LYS A 187 24.43 -14.06 23.16
C LYS A 187 23.03 -14.17 23.77
N CYS A 188 22.00 -14.20 22.94
CA CYS A 188 20.60 -14.19 23.37
C CYS A 188 19.82 -15.46 22.95
N GLY A 189 20.48 -16.39 22.25
CA GLY A 189 19.92 -17.66 21.79
C GLY A 189 20.14 -18.81 22.77
#